data_AF-A0AB40CR47-F1
#
_entry.id   AF-A0AB40CR47-F1
#
_cell.length_a   1.000
_cell.length_b   1.000
_cell.length_c   1.000
_cell.angle_alpha   90.00
_cell.angle_beta   90.00
_cell.angle_gamma   90.00
#
_symmetry.space_group_name_H-M   'P 1'
#
loop_
_entity.id
_entity.type
_entity.pdbx_description
1 polymer ?
#
loop_
_entity_poly.entity_id
_entity_poly.type
_entity_poly.pdbx_seq_one_letter_code
_entity_poly.pdbx_strand_id
1 'polypeptide(L)'
;MSTSQSLLFSSCSAMMGLLFAYSASVQLNDPDWYFWIPLYAIASIVNLLQRKFNQLTRFVLWSGLLLFIKVMIEGHVYGLANLWSMDMRKRVVREKVGSGLVVASMTLHLKASQISKLFVTLGMAGLVALSYGFSLYFFVLTKDNMMFV
;
A
#
# COMPACT_ATOMS: atom_id res chain seq x y z
N MET A 1 10.07 1.73 -27.20
CA MET A 1 9.72 3.16 -27.07
C MET A 1 9.58 3.48 -25.58
N SER A 2 10.62 4.05 -24.95
CA SER A 2 10.54 4.38 -23.51
C SER A 2 9.60 5.57 -23.36
N THR A 3 8.53 5.38 -22.60
CA THR A 3 7.62 6.46 -22.24
C THR A 3 8.30 7.19 -21.10
N SER A 4 8.98 8.30 -21.38
CA SER A 4 9.57 9.13 -20.32
C SER A 4 8.45 9.58 -19.38
N GLN A 5 8.36 8.92 -18.23
CA GLN A 5 7.50 9.31 -17.12
C GLN A 5 8.12 10.56 -16.49
N SER A 6 7.30 11.42 -15.90
CA SER A 6 7.82 12.61 -15.22
C SER A 6 8.79 12.16 -14.11
N LEU A 7 9.88 12.90 -13.92
CA LEU A 7 10.84 12.63 -12.86
C LEU A 7 10.16 12.58 -11.48
N LEU A 8 9.12 13.39 -11.30
CA LEU A 8 8.28 13.39 -10.10
C LEU A 8 7.51 12.08 -9.93
N PHE A 9 6.82 11.59 -10.97
CA PHE A 9 6.14 10.28 -10.90
C PHE A 9 7.14 9.17 -10.61
N SER A 10 8.29 9.17 -11.28
CA SER A 10 9.32 8.16 -11.10
C SER A 10 9.86 8.16 -9.66
N SER A 11 10.15 9.34 -9.11
CA SER A 11 10.62 9.48 -7.73
C SER A 11 9.55 9.05 -6.73
N CYS A 12 8.30 9.49 -6.89
CA CYS A 12 7.19 9.11 -6.01
C CYS A 12 6.90 7.60 -6.08
N SER A 13 6.93 7.02 -7.29
CA SER A 13 6.79 5.58 -7.48
C SER A 13 7.91 4.84 -6.76
N ALA A 14 9.17 5.27 -6.90
CA ALA A 14 10.29 4.66 -6.18
C ALA A 14 10.12 4.74 -4.65
N MET A 15 9.69 5.89 -4.13
CA MET A 15 9.41 6.07 -2.69
C MET A 15 8.30 5.14 -2.18
N MET A 16 7.22 4.94 -2.97
CA MET A 16 6.19 3.94 -2.66
C MET A 16 6.76 2.52 -2.69
N GLY A 17 7.63 2.23 -3.66
CA GLY A 17 8.30 0.94 -3.78
C GLY A 17 9.14 0.61 -2.55
N LEU A 18 9.93 1.57 -2.07
CA LEU A 18 10.71 1.43 -0.83
C LEU A 18 9.81 1.26 0.41
N LEU A 19 8.71 2.02 0.48
CA LEU A 19 7.76 1.88 1.58
C LEU A 19 7.13 0.48 1.60
N PHE A 20 6.73 -0.07 0.45
CA PHE A 20 6.22 -1.44 0.38
C PHE A 20 7.28 -2.49 0.72
N ALA A 21 8.54 -2.29 0.33
CA ALA A 21 9.62 -3.17 0.75
C ALA A 21 9.80 -3.16 2.27
N TYR A 22 9.77 -1.97 2.88
CA TYR A 22 9.80 -1.82 4.33
C TYR A 22 8.59 -2.51 4.99
N SER A 23 7.37 -2.28 4.48
CA SER A 23 6.17 -2.95 4.96
C SER A 23 6.30 -4.47 4.89
N ALA A 24 6.81 -5.03 3.79
CA ALA A 24 7.05 -6.47 3.67
C ALA A 24 8.02 -6.99 4.76
N SER A 25 9.08 -6.23 5.07
CA SER A 25 10.05 -6.62 6.10
C SER A 25 9.46 -6.69 7.50
N VAL A 26 8.55 -5.76 7.83
CA VAL A 26 7.88 -5.72 9.15
C VAL A 26 6.91 -6.88 9.31
N GLN A 27 6.37 -7.42 8.22
CA GLN A 27 5.39 -8.52 8.24
C GLN A 27 5.99 -9.88 8.58
N LEU A 28 7.31 -10.04 8.63
CA LEU A 28 7.95 -11.30 9.02
C LEU A 28 7.59 -11.76 10.44
N ASN A 29 7.15 -10.83 11.30
CA ASN A 29 6.77 -11.11 12.68
C ASN A 29 5.27 -11.41 12.86
N ASP A 30 4.46 -11.32 11.80
CA ASP A 30 3.01 -11.47 11.88
C ASP A 30 2.57 -12.92 11.58
N PRO A 31 1.52 -13.44 12.24
CA PRO A 31 1.09 -14.83 12.08
C PRO A 31 0.54 -15.17 10.68
N ASP A 32 0.10 -14.19 9.90
CA ASP A 32 -0.39 -14.36 8.52
C ASP A 32 0.52 -13.73 7.45
N TRP A 33 1.81 -13.61 7.76
CA TRP A 33 2.86 -13.03 6.91
C TRP A 33 2.84 -13.53 5.45
N TYR A 34 2.41 -14.77 5.24
CA TYR A 34 2.40 -15.46 3.94
C TYR A 34 1.47 -14.81 2.90
N PHE A 35 0.46 -14.04 3.32
CA PHE A 35 -0.36 -13.24 2.40
C PHE A 35 0.24 -11.85 2.14
N TRP A 36 0.77 -11.24 3.20
CA TRP A 36 1.21 -9.84 3.17
C TRP A 36 2.57 -9.65 2.50
N ILE A 37 3.53 -10.55 2.76
CA ILE A 37 4.87 -10.46 2.17
C ILE A 37 4.79 -10.51 0.64
N PRO A 38 4.12 -11.50 0.00
CA PRO A 38 4.00 -11.50 -1.46
C PRO A 38 3.29 -10.26 -2.00
N LEU A 39 2.23 -9.80 -1.35
CA LEU A 39 1.49 -8.61 -1.78
C LEU A 39 2.42 -7.38 -1.81
N TYR A 40 3.10 -7.09 -0.71
CA TYR A 40 3.96 -5.91 -0.59
C TYR A 40 5.23 -6.04 -1.42
N ALA A 41 5.84 -7.23 -1.49
CA ALA A 41 7.05 -7.45 -2.28
C ALA A 41 6.77 -7.23 -3.78
N ILE A 42 5.68 -7.79 -4.32
CA ILE A 42 5.35 -7.60 -5.74
C ILE A 42 4.92 -6.16 -6.00
N ALA A 43 4.15 -5.53 -5.10
CA ALA A 43 3.82 -4.11 -5.20
C ALA A 43 5.07 -3.22 -5.21
N SER A 44 6.09 -3.57 -4.41
CA SER A 44 7.40 -2.91 -4.41
C SER A 44 8.09 -3.03 -5.76
N ILE A 45 8.18 -4.25 -6.31
CA ILE A 45 8.79 -4.52 -7.61
C ILE A 45 8.12 -3.70 -8.73
N VAL A 46 6.78 -3.66 -8.77
CA VAL A 46 6.04 -2.87 -9.77
C VAL A 46 6.41 -1.37 -9.67
N ASN A 47 6.47 -0.84 -8.46
CA ASN A 47 6.77 0.57 -8.21
C ASN A 47 8.24 0.95 -8.48
N LEU A 48 9.19 0.07 -8.20
CA LEU A 48 10.61 0.29 -8.45
C LEU A 48 10.96 0.12 -9.93
N LEU A 49 10.41 -0.89 -10.60
CA LEU A 49 10.72 -1.15 -12.00
C LEU A 49 10.02 -0.17 -12.95
N GLN A 50 8.86 0.36 -12.57
CA GLN A 50 8.07 1.33 -13.37
C GLN A 50 7.77 0.85 -14.80
N ARG A 51 7.90 -0.46 -15.02
CA ARG A 51 7.65 -1.12 -16.30
C ARG A 51 6.19 -1.52 -16.38
N LYS A 52 5.64 -1.50 -17.59
CA LYS A 52 4.26 -1.90 -17.86
C LYS A 52 4.09 -3.41 -17.72
N PHE A 53 3.89 -3.89 -16.50
CA PHE A 53 3.48 -5.26 -16.22
C PHE A 53 1.98 -5.30 -15.96
N ASN A 54 1.15 -5.03 -16.98
CA ASN A 54 -0.30 -4.86 -16.79
C ASN A 54 -0.96 -6.08 -16.13
N GLN A 55 -0.57 -7.31 -16.49
CA GLN A 55 -1.12 -8.52 -15.87
C GLN A 55 -0.71 -8.67 -14.40
N LEU A 56 0.58 -8.46 -14.10
CA LEU A 56 1.08 -8.51 -12.71
C LEU A 56 0.44 -7.41 -11.86
N THR A 57 0.33 -6.20 -12.39
CA THR A 57 -0.31 -5.05 -11.71
C THR A 57 -1.77 -5.33 -11.42
N ARG A 58 -2.51 -5.93 -12.36
CA ARG A 58 -3.90 -6.37 -12.15
C ARG A 58 -3.99 -7.47 -11.11
N PHE A 59 -3.10 -8.47 -11.16
CA PHE A 59 -3.05 -9.53 -10.16
C PHE A 59 -2.85 -8.96 -8.76
N VAL A 60 -1.86 -8.09 -8.57
CA VAL A 60 -1.60 -7.42 -7.28
C VAL A 60 -2.77 -6.54 -6.86
N LEU A 61 -3.42 -5.83 -7.79
CA LEU A 61 -4.62 -5.05 -7.50
C LEU A 61 -5.74 -5.92 -6.93
N TRP A 62 -6.05 -7.03 -7.60
CA TRP A 62 -7.10 -7.95 -7.16
C TRP A 62 -6.74 -8.63 -5.83
N SER A 63 -5.51 -9.09 -5.67
CA SER A 63 -5.03 -9.65 -4.39
C SER A 63 -5.10 -8.62 -3.26
N GLY A 64 -4.74 -7.37 -3.52
CA GLY A 64 -4.85 -6.27 -2.56
C GLY A 64 -6.29 -5.97 -2.18
N LEU A 65 -7.22 -5.99 -3.15
CA LEU A 65 -8.65 -5.80 -2.88
C LEU A 65 -9.24 -6.95 -2.06
N LEU A 66 -8.87 -8.20 -2.37
CA LEU A 66 -9.31 -9.38 -1.61
C LEU A 66 -8.83 -9.32 -0.16
N LEU A 67 -7.56 -8.97 0.06
CA LEU A 67 -7.01 -8.82 1.41
C LEU A 67 -7.62 -7.64 2.16
N PHE A 68 -7.90 -6.53 1.47
CA PHE A 68 -8.63 -5.41 2.06
C PHE A 68 -10.02 -5.83 2.56
N ILE A 69 -10.77 -6.59 1.75
CA ILE A 69 -12.08 -7.13 2.14
C ILE A 69 -11.94 -8.11 3.30
N LYS A 70 -10.97 -9.03 3.27
CA LYS A 70 -10.68 -9.97 4.37
C LYS A 70 -10.50 -9.23 5.69
N VAL A 71 -9.67 -8.20 5.71
CA VAL A 71 -9.37 -7.44 6.93
C VAL A 71 -10.59 -6.64 7.42
N MET A 72 -11.41 -6.13 6.51
CA MET A 72 -12.67 -5.46 6.88
C MET A 72 -13.65 -6.43 7.55
N ILE A 73 -13.77 -7.65 7.02
CA ILE A 73 -14.59 -8.71 7.62
C ILE A 73 -14.02 -9.13 8.97
N GLU A 74 -12.70 -9.36 9.07
CA GLU A 74 -12.03 -9.73 10.33
C GLU A 74 -12.24 -8.67 11.42
N GLY A 75 -12.03 -7.39 11.09
CA GLY A 75 -12.25 -6.29 12.01
C GLY A 75 -13.69 -6.21 12.52
N HIS A 76 -14.67 -6.53 11.66
CA HIS A 76 -16.09 -6.55 12.01
C HIS A 76 -16.47 -7.78 12.84
N VAL A 77 -16.08 -8.98 12.42
CA VAL A 77 -16.46 -10.26 13.04
C VAL A 77 -15.85 -10.42 14.43
N TYR A 78 -14.56 -10.08 14.59
CA TYR A 78 -13.87 -10.21 15.87
C TYR A 78 -14.00 -8.97 16.76
N GLY A 79 -14.76 -7.95 16.34
CA GLY A 79 -14.94 -6.71 17.10
C GLY A 79 -13.63 -5.93 17.34
N LEU A 80 -12.58 -6.25 16.59
CA LEU A 80 -11.24 -5.72 16.82
C LEU A 80 -11.19 -4.22 16.54
N ALA A 81 -11.90 -3.73 15.52
CA ALA A 81 -11.95 -2.32 15.21
C ALA A 81 -13.24 -1.96 14.44
N ASN A 82 -13.87 -0.84 14.79
CA ASN A 82 -14.94 -0.28 13.95
C ASN A 82 -14.44 -0.07 12.52
N LEU A 83 -15.33 -0.19 11.53
CA LEU A 83 -15.01 -0.01 10.11
C LEU A 83 -14.31 1.35 9.85
N TRP A 84 -14.72 2.38 10.58
CA TRP A 84 -14.17 3.74 10.55
C TRP A 84 -13.01 4.00 11.51
N SER A 85 -12.63 3.02 12.32
CA SER A 85 -11.50 3.17 13.23
C SER A 85 -10.21 3.36 12.44
N MET A 86 -9.48 4.41 12.82
CA MET A 86 -8.13 4.72 12.36
C MET A 86 -7.10 4.54 13.48
N ASP A 87 -7.44 3.73 14.49
CA ASP A 87 -6.51 3.42 15.57
C ASP A 87 -5.39 2.48 15.08
N MET A 88 -4.27 3.08 14.65
CA MET A 88 -3.10 2.39 14.10
C MET A 88 -2.38 1.49 15.12
N ARG A 89 -2.74 1.52 16.42
CA ARG A 89 -2.27 0.53 17.41
C ARG A 89 -2.73 -0.86 17.04
N LYS A 90 -3.91 -0.96 16.42
CA LYS A 90 -4.55 -2.23 16.07
C LYS A 90 -4.01 -2.74 14.74
N ARG A 91 -3.60 -4.01 14.73
CA ARG A 91 -3.05 -4.69 13.55
C ARG A 91 -3.98 -4.62 12.34
N VAL A 92 -5.26 -4.92 12.53
CA VAL A 92 -6.29 -4.85 11.47
C VAL A 92 -6.40 -3.47 10.80
N VAL A 93 -6.16 -2.37 11.54
CA VAL A 93 -6.21 -1.02 10.96
C VAL A 93 -4.99 -0.79 10.08
N ARG A 94 -3.80 -1.22 10.50
CA ARG A 94 -2.57 -1.11 9.71
C ARG A 94 -2.66 -1.95 8.42
N GLU A 95 -3.18 -3.16 8.52
CA GLU A 95 -3.38 -4.05 7.37
C GLU A 95 -4.40 -3.49 6.37
N LYS A 96 -5.50 -2.91 6.86
CA LYS A 96 -6.50 -2.19 6.05
C LYS A 96 -5.89 -1.01 5.32
N VAL A 97 -5.09 -0.19 6.01
CA VAL A 97 -4.40 0.95 5.42
C VAL A 97 -3.37 0.48 4.38
N GLY A 98 -2.55 -0.51 4.72
CA GLY A 98 -1.50 -1.02 3.84
C GLY A 98 -2.04 -1.65 2.55
N SER A 99 -3.06 -2.51 2.64
CA SER A 99 -3.74 -3.06 1.45
C SER A 99 -4.43 -1.98 0.61
N GLY A 100 -5.05 -0.99 1.25
CA GLY A 100 -5.64 0.17 0.55
C GLY A 100 -4.60 0.98 -0.23
N LEU A 101 -3.42 1.22 0.35
CA LEU A 101 -2.31 1.91 -0.33
C LEU A 101 -1.80 1.11 -1.54
N VAL A 102 -1.72 -0.22 -1.44
CA VAL A 102 -1.36 -1.09 -2.58
C VAL A 102 -2.38 -0.95 -3.70
N VAL A 103 -3.68 -1.05 -3.39
CA VAL A 103 -4.76 -0.91 -4.38
C VAL A 103 -4.70 0.45 -5.08
N ALA A 104 -4.51 1.53 -4.33
CA ALA A 104 -4.38 2.88 -4.88
C ALA A 104 -3.15 2.99 -5.81
N SER A 105 -1.98 2.49 -5.38
CA SER A 105 -0.76 2.50 -6.17
C SER A 105 -0.91 1.73 -7.49
N MET A 106 -1.44 0.50 -7.45
CA MET A 106 -1.64 -0.31 -8.65
C MET A 106 -2.66 0.32 -9.61
N THR A 107 -3.71 0.95 -9.07
CA THR A 107 -4.70 1.68 -9.88
C THR A 107 -4.06 2.84 -10.65
N LEU A 108 -3.15 3.59 -10.00
CA LEU A 108 -2.40 4.67 -10.66
C LEU A 108 -1.48 4.14 -11.75
N HIS A 109 -0.79 3.01 -11.52
CA HIS A 109 0.05 2.36 -12.54
C HIS A 109 -0.74 1.91 -13.77
N LEU A 110 -1.96 1.37 -13.59
CA LEU A 110 -2.84 1.03 -14.72
C LEU A 110 -3.32 2.28 -15.47
N LYS A 111 -3.73 3.31 -14.72
CA LYS A 111 -4.22 4.59 -15.27
C LYS A 111 -3.15 5.44 -15.93
N ALA A 112 -1.86 5.22 -15.61
CA ALA A 112 -0.72 5.91 -16.22
C ALA A 112 -0.69 5.82 -17.76
N SER A 113 -1.35 4.80 -18.32
CA SER A 113 -1.45 4.60 -19.77
C SER A 113 -2.71 5.19 -20.43
N GLN A 114 -3.70 5.60 -19.64
CA GLN A 114 -5.06 5.94 -20.11
C GLN A 114 -5.47 7.38 -19.82
N ILE A 115 -5.00 7.94 -18.71
CA ILE A 115 -5.42 9.27 -18.20
C ILE A 115 -4.29 10.28 -18.37
N SER A 116 -4.62 11.57 -18.28
CA SER A 116 -3.67 12.67 -18.21
C SER A 116 -2.49 12.36 -17.26
N LYS A 117 -1.27 12.50 -17.79
CA LYS A 117 -0.02 12.29 -17.04
C LYS A 117 0.04 13.16 -15.78
N LEU A 118 -0.54 14.37 -15.82
CA LEU A 118 -0.58 15.28 -14.68
C LEU A 118 -1.38 14.69 -13.53
N PHE A 119 -2.58 14.16 -13.81
CA PHE A 119 -3.46 13.59 -12.78
C PHE A 119 -2.83 12.37 -12.11
N VAL A 120 -2.20 11.49 -12.90
CA VAL A 120 -1.51 10.30 -12.37
C VAL A 120 -0.28 10.70 -11.55
N THR A 121 0.46 11.71 -11.99
CA THR A 121 1.63 12.25 -11.27
C THR A 121 1.21 12.84 -9.92
N LEU A 122 0.18 13.69 -9.89
CA LEU A 122 -0.37 14.26 -8.66
C LEU A 122 -0.96 13.19 -7.74
N GLY A 123 -1.65 12.19 -8.31
CA GLY A 123 -2.17 11.07 -7.56
C GLY A 123 -1.07 10.26 -6.86
N MET A 124 0.04 10.00 -7.55
CA MET A 124 1.17 9.28 -6.95
C MET A 124 1.87 10.13 -5.88
N ALA A 125 2.01 11.44 -6.10
CA ALA A 125 2.56 12.37 -5.11
C ALA A 125 1.71 12.43 -3.84
N GLY A 126 0.38 12.55 -4.00
CA GLY A 126 -0.57 12.50 -2.89
C GLY A 126 -0.51 11.16 -2.15
N LEU A 127 -0.36 10.05 -2.87
CA LEU A 127 -0.22 8.72 -2.27
C LEU A 127 1.05 8.60 -1.42
N VAL A 128 2.17 9.16 -1.87
CA VAL A 128 3.41 9.24 -1.08
C VAL A 128 3.20 10.11 0.17
N ALA A 129 2.62 11.31 0.01
CA ALA A 129 2.39 12.21 1.13
C ALA A 129 1.50 11.56 2.21
N LEU A 130 0.41 10.91 1.81
CA LEU A 130 -0.48 10.20 2.73
C LEU A 130 0.22 9.02 3.40
N SER A 131 0.93 8.20 2.64
CA SER A 131 1.55 6.98 3.16
C SER A 131 2.68 7.27 4.15
N TYR A 132 3.58 8.20 3.83
CA TYR A 132 4.63 8.64 4.75
C TYR A 132 4.05 9.41 5.94
N GLY A 133 2.97 10.19 5.73
CA GLY A 133 2.25 10.85 6.81
C GLY A 133 1.70 9.84 7.84
N PHE A 134 1.08 8.75 7.37
CA PHE A 134 0.64 7.67 8.26
C PHE A 134 1.80 6.96 8.96
N SER A 135 2.92 6.72 8.27
CA SER A 135 4.11 6.13 8.88
C SER A 135 4.70 7.02 9.98
N LEU A 136 4.78 8.34 9.76
CA LEU A 136 5.25 9.30 10.76
C LEU A 136 4.29 9.39 11.95
N TYR A 137 2.98 9.50 11.69
CA TYR A 137 1.96 9.47 12.73
C TYR A 137 2.09 8.23 13.61
N PHE A 138 2.26 7.06 13.00
CA PHE A 138 2.45 5.81 13.71
C PHE A 138 3.72 5.82 14.58
N PHE A 139 4.86 6.22 14.00
CA PHE A 139 6.14 6.20 14.70
C PHE A 139 6.21 7.19 15.87
N VAL A 140 5.65 8.39 15.70
CA VAL A 140 5.72 9.47 16.70
C VAL A 140 4.69 9.29 17.81
N LEU A 141 3.47 8.85 17.50
CA LEU A 141 2.35 8.93 18.44
C LEU A 141 1.90 7.57 18.99
N THR A 142 2.29 6.48 18.33
CA THR A 142 1.59 5.20 18.51
C THR A 142 2.52 4.04 18.91
N LYS A 143 3.83 4.18 18.68
CA LYS A 143 4.82 3.10 18.84
C LYS A 143 4.87 2.53 20.27
N ASP A 144 4.72 3.37 21.29
CA ASP A 144 4.88 2.96 22.69
C ASP A 144 3.66 2.24 23.28
N ASN A 145 2.53 2.21 22.54
CA ASN A 145 1.24 1.68 23.01
C ASN A 145 0.69 0.60 22.07
N MET A 146 1.56 -0.25 21.52
CA MET A 146 1.17 -1.29 20.56
C MET A 146 0.32 -2.38 21.23
N MET A 147 -0.85 -2.67 20.66
CA MET A 147 -1.67 -3.81 21.07
C MET A 147 -1.49 -4.97 20.07
N PHE A 148 -0.95 -6.08 20.56
CA PHE A 148 -0.66 -7.30 19.79
C PHE A 148 -1.79 -8.34 19.83
N VAL A 149 -2.98 -7.94 20.31
CA VAL A 149 -4.17 -8.80 20.37
C VAL A 149 -4.81 -8.91 19.00
#